data_AF-A0A946AXT9-F1
#
_entry.id   AF-A0A946AXT9-F1
#
_cell.length_a   1.000
_cell.length_b   1.000
_cell.length_c   1.000
_cell.angle_alpha   90.00
_cell.angle_beta   90.00
_cell.angle_gamma   90.00
#
_symmetry.space_group_name_H-M   'P 1'
#
loop_
_entity.id
_entity.type
_entity.pdbx_description
1 polymer ?
#
loop_
_entity_poly.entity_id
_entity_poly.type
_entity_poly.pdbx_seq_one_letter_code
_entity_poly.pdbx_strand_id
1 'polypeptide(L)'
;MNRYQPRKHKRPLKAIREKCVECMGGRESEGYVKRISECVSDDCPIYDFRQGKNPHHRQNLTVEQRTERGERLKTTLINDKRSKKTSESVFYPELHTKP
;
A
#
# COMPACT_ATOMS: atom_id res chain seq x y z
N MET A 1 16.71 0.57 -19.45
CA MET A 1 16.02 0.02 -18.26
C MET A 1 16.04 -1.51 -18.39
N ASN A 2 16.48 -2.23 -17.36
CA ASN A 2 16.52 -3.70 -17.42
C ASN A 2 15.09 -4.24 -17.32
N ARG A 3 14.62 -4.92 -18.38
CA ARG A 3 13.27 -5.52 -18.47
C ARG A 3 12.93 -6.45 -17.29
N TYR A 4 13.98 -6.90 -16.60
CA TYR A 4 13.97 -7.95 -15.58
C TYR A 4 14.02 -7.49 -14.13
N GLN A 5 13.99 -6.18 -13.82
CA GLN A 5 14.08 -5.73 -12.42
C GLN A 5 12.66 -5.53 -11.84
N PRO A 6 12.14 -6.46 -11.01
CA PRO A 6 10.85 -6.30 -10.36
C PRO A 6 10.89 -5.11 -9.38
N ARG A 7 9.80 -4.35 -9.31
CA ARG A 7 9.69 -3.23 -8.35
C ARG A 7 9.50 -3.77 -6.93
N LYS A 8 10.42 -3.41 -6.02
CA LYS A 8 10.28 -3.73 -4.60
C LYS A 8 9.13 -2.92 -3.97
N HIS A 9 8.20 -3.62 -3.33
CA HIS A 9 7.06 -3.01 -2.66
C HIS A 9 7.05 -3.30 -1.17
N LYS A 10 6.73 -2.29 -0.35
CA LYS A 10 6.53 -2.45 1.11
C LYS A 10 5.24 -3.19 1.48
N ARG A 11 4.26 -3.19 0.57
CA ARG A 11 2.95 -3.83 0.79
C ARG A 11 2.98 -5.24 0.19
N PRO A 12 2.72 -6.30 0.98
CA PRO A 12 2.79 -7.69 0.50
C PRO A 12 1.95 -7.94 -0.75
N LEU A 13 0.70 -7.49 -0.78
CA LEU A 13 -0.18 -7.65 -1.94
C LEU A 13 0.35 -6.96 -3.21
N LYS A 14 1.08 -5.86 -3.08
CA LYS A 14 1.72 -5.20 -4.23
C LYS A 14 2.95 -5.98 -4.70
N ALA A 15 3.70 -6.58 -3.78
CA ALA A 15 4.82 -7.46 -4.12
C ALA A 15 4.33 -8.75 -4.82
N ILE A 16 3.25 -9.36 -4.35
CA ILE A 16 2.62 -10.52 -4.99
C ILE A 16 2.14 -10.17 -6.40
N ARG A 17 1.51 -9.00 -6.58
CA ARG A 17 1.16 -8.51 -7.92
C ARG A 17 2.39 -8.36 -8.81
N GLU A 18 3.49 -7.82 -8.29
CA GLU A 18 4.74 -7.71 -9.06
C GLU A 18 5.26 -9.08 -9.49
N LYS A 19 5.13 -10.10 -8.64
CA LYS A 19 5.46 -11.48 -9.02
C LYS A 19 4.61 -11.99 -10.18
N CYS A 20 3.32 -11.65 -10.22
CA CYS A 20 2.45 -11.98 -11.35
C CYS A 20 2.85 -11.24 -12.63
N VAL A 21 3.31 -9.98 -12.50
CA VAL A 21 3.84 -9.21 -13.63
C VAL A 21 5.09 -9.86 -14.20
N GLU A 22 6.03 -10.27 -13.34
CA GLU A 22 7.23 -11.01 -13.73
C GLU A 22 6.88 -12.33 -14.43
N CYS A 23 5.97 -13.12 -13.85
CA CYS A 23 5.48 -14.37 -14.41
C CYS A 23 4.86 -14.21 -15.82
N MET A 24 4.20 -13.08 -16.09
CA MET A 24 3.56 -12.77 -17.38
C MET A 24 4.45 -12.01 -18.37
N GLY A 25 5.77 -12.06 -18.20
CA GLY A 25 6.77 -11.49 -19.12
C GLY A 25 7.26 -10.08 -18.75
N GLY A 26 6.91 -9.58 -17.57
CA GLY A 26 7.36 -8.28 -17.06
C GLY A 26 6.51 -7.09 -17.52
N ARG A 27 6.86 -5.91 -17.01
CA ARG A 27 6.10 -4.65 -17.25
C ARG A 27 6.19 -4.15 -18.68
N GLU A 28 7.25 -4.50 -19.38
CA GLU A 28 7.47 -4.12 -20.77
C GLU A 28 6.70 -5.02 -21.74
N SER A 29 6.19 -6.17 -21.26
CA SER A 29 5.43 -7.06 -22.12
C SER A 29 4.01 -6.51 -22.30
N GLU A 30 3.65 -6.27 -23.56
CA GLU A 30 2.33 -5.78 -23.94
C GLU A 30 1.24 -6.71 -23.41
N GLY A 31 0.19 -6.12 -22.81
CA GLY A 31 -0.94 -6.89 -22.32
C GLY A 31 -0.70 -7.68 -21.03
N TYR A 32 0.40 -7.47 -20.30
CA TYR A 32 0.65 -8.17 -19.02
C TYR A 32 -0.54 -8.04 -18.04
N VAL A 33 -1.21 -6.88 -18.02
CA VAL A 33 -2.38 -6.66 -17.15
C VAL A 33 -3.52 -7.63 -17.49
N LYS A 34 -3.80 -7.79 -18.79
CA LYS A 34 -4.84 -8.68 -19.30
C LYS A 34 -4.49 -10.15 -19.04
N ARG A 35 -3.23 -10.54 -19.28
CA ARG A 35 -2.75 -11.90 -19.00
C ARG A 35 -2.81 -12.27 -17.51
N ILE A 36 -2.53 -11.33 -16.61
CA ILE A 36 -2.70 -11.57 -15.17
C ILE A 36 -4.19 -11.78 -14.82
N SER A 37 -5.11 -11.00 -15.39
CA SER A 37 -6.54 -11.17 -15.10
C SER A 37 -7.09 -12.47 -15.66
N GLU A 38 -6.64 -12.87 -16.85
CA GLU A 38 -7.05 -14.08 -17.58
C GLU A 38 -6.19 -15.31 -17.23
N CYS A 39 -5.33 -15.21 -16.22
CA CYS A 39 -4.53 -16.33 -15.75
C CYS A 39 -5.45 -17.51 -15.38
N VAL A 40 -5.15 -18.68 -15.92
CA VAL A 40 -5.90 -19.93 -15.71
C VAL A 40 -5.26 -20.87 -14.70
N SER A 41 -4.13 -20.49 -14.10
CA SER A 41 -3.43 -21.28 -13.07
C SER A 41 -4.11 -21.14 -11.72
N ASP A 42 -5.30 -21.71 -11.56
CA ASP A 42 -6.09 -21.75 -10.33
C ASP A 42 -5.35 -22.45 -9.16
N ASP A 43 -4.55 -23.48 -9.45
CA ASP A 43 -3.67 -24.14 -8.47
C ASP A 43 -2.49 -23.27 -7.99
N CYS A 44 -2.32 -22.06 -8.54
CA CYS A 44 -1.25 -21.17 -8.11
C CYS A 44 -1.51 -20.69 -6.66
N PRO A 45 -0.54 -20.84 -5.73
CA PRO A 45 -0.75 -20.47 -4.33
C PRO A 45 -1.00 -18.97 -4.11
N ILE A 46 -0.73 -18.14 -5.11
CA ILE A 46 -0.98 -16.69 -5.07
C ILE A 46 -2.14 -16.24 -5.99
N TYR A 47 -2.90 -17.18 -6.55
CA TYR A 47 -3.94 -16.92 -7.56
C TYR A 47 -4.93 -15.84 -7.12
N ASP A 48 -5.49 -15.98 -5.92
CA ASP A 48 -6.46 -15.05 -5.33
C ASP A 48 -5.91 -13.63 -5.14
N PHE A 49 -4.60 -13.51 -5.00
CA PHE A 49 -3.92 -12.25 -4.72
C PHE A 49 -3.36 -11.58 -5.98
N ARG A 50 -3.49 -12.19 -7.16
CA ARG A 50 -2.86 -11.75 -8.43
C ARG A 50 -3.21 -10.32 -8.84
N GLN A 51 -4.38 -9.83 -8.41
CA GLN A 51 -4.82 -8.46 -8.67
C GLN A 51 -4.23 -7.43 -7.68
N GLY A 52 -3.42 -7.87 -6.72
CA GLY A 52 -2.87 -7.03 -5.65
C GLY A 52 -3.90 -6.61 -4.61
N LYS A 53 -4.93 -7.44 -4.43
CA LYS A 53 -6.00 -7.32 -3.43
C LYS A 53 -6.12 -8.65 -2.69
N ASN A 54 -6.57 -8.63 -1.45
CA ASN A 54 -6.85 -9.85 -0.68
C ASN A 54 -8.38 -10.07 -0.67
N PRO A 55 -8.92 -11.07 -1.39
CA PRO A 55 -10.36 -11.35 -1.39
C PRO A 55 -10.87 -11.88 -0.05
N HIS A 56 -9.98 -12.43 0.77
CA HIS A 56 -10.29 -12.98 2.10
C HIS A 56 -10.29 -11.92 3.20
N HIS A 57 -9.80 -10.71 2.91
CA HIS A 57 -9.82 -9.61 3.87
C HIS A 57 -11.19 -8.93 3.89
N ARG A 58 -12.12 -9.49 4.66
CA ARG A 58 -13.42 -8.90 4.97
C ARG A 58 -13.38 -8.24 6.34
N GLN A 59 -13.85 -7.00 6.44
CA GLN A 59 -14.09 -6.35 7.72
C GLN A 59 -15.60 -6.17 7.91
N ASN A 60 -16.18 -6.99 8.77
CA ASN A 60 -17.57 -6.89 9.19
C ASN A 60 -17.66 -5.90 10.36
N LEU A 61 -17.50 -4.62 10.05
CA LEU A 61 -17.62 -3.55 11.05
C LEU A 61 -19.03 -2.98 11.00
N THR A 62 -19.63 -2.75 12.16
CA THR A 62 -20.83 -1.91 12.27
C THR A 62 -20.48 -0.47 11.91
N VAL A 63 -21.51 0.36 11.71
CA VAL A 63 -21.33 1.78 11.41
C VAL A 63 -20.58 2.47 12.55
N GLU A 64 -20.93 2.15 13.80
CA GLU A 64 -20.32 2.68 15.01
C GLU A 64 -18.86 2.27 15.14
N GLN A 65 -18.53 1.00 14.86
CA GLN A 65 -17.14 0.54 14.88
C GLN A 65 -16.30 1.19 13.77
N ARG A 66 -16.91 1.43 12.60
CA ARG A 66 -16.25 2.11 11.48
C ARG A 66 -15.97 3.57 11.80
N THR A 67 -16.94 4.28 12.39
CA THR A 67 -16.75 5.69 12.79
C THR A 67 -15.72 5.80 13.90
N GLU A 68 -15.80 4.97 14.95
CA GLU A 68 -14.82 4.96 16.03
C GLU A 68 -13.39 4.72 15.52
N ARG A 69 -13.21 3.74 14.62
CA ARG A 69 -11.90 3.48 14.00
C ARG A 69 -11.38 4.69 13.20
N GLY A 70 -12.28 5.38 12.50
CA GLY A 70 -11.98 6.62 11.79
C GLY A 70 -11.51 7.74 12.73
N GLU A 71 -12.22 7.93 13.84
CA GLU A 71 -11.86 8.93 14.87
C GLU A 71 -10.51 8.62 15.51
N ARG A 72 -10.26 7.37 15.91
CA ARG A 72 -8.96 6.95 16.45
C ARG A 72 -7.81 7.27 15.49
N LEU A 73 -7.99 6.99 14.19
CA LEU A 73 -6.98 7.30 13.17
C LEU A 73 -6.74 8.81 13.07
N LYS A 74 -7.80 9.65 13.07
CA LYS A 74 -7.66 11.10 13.07
C LYS A 74 -6.85 11.58 14.29
N THR A 75 -7.15 11.06 15.48
CA THR A 75 -6.42 11.40 16.71
C THR A 75 -4.94 11.04 16.60
N THR A 76 -4.61 9.84 16.11
CA THR A 76 -3.20 9.43 15.90
C THR A 76 -2.49 10.35 14.91
N LEU A 77 -3.13 10.71 13.80
CA LEU A 77 -2.55 11.61 12.80
C LEU A 77 -2.33 13.02 13.33
N ILE A 78 -3.24 13.54 14.16
CA ILE A 78 -3.09 14.85 14.82
C ILE A 78 -1.91 14.81 15.79
N ASN A 79 -1.78 13.74 16.58
CA ASN A 79 -0.68 13.58 17.52
C ASN A 79 0.68 13.46 16.82
N ASP A 80 0.77 12.72 15.72
CA ASP A 80 1.99 12.62 14.91
C ASP A 80 2.40 13.98 14.31
N LYS A 81 1.43 14.76 13.79
CA LYS A 81 1.69 16.13 13.32
C LYS A 81 2.17 17.05 14.45
N ARG A 82 1.55 16.97 15.63
CA ARG A 82 1.94 17.76 16.81
C ARG A 82 3.35 17.38 17.28
N SER A 83 3.65 16.09 17.34
CA SER A 83 4.96 15.56 17.74
C SER A 83 6.06 16.03 16.79
N LYS A 84 5.82 15.98 15.47
CA LYS A 84 6.73 16.52 14.45
C LYS A 84 6.94 18.02 14.62
N LYS A 85 5.85 18.78 14.81
CA LYS A 85 5.92 20.23 15.04
C LYS A 85 6.71 20.56 16.31
N THR A 86 6.54 19.81 17.39
CA THR A 86 7.32 20.00 18.62
C THR A 86 8.79 19.63 18.45
N SER A 87 9.11 18.55 17.74
CA SER A 87 10.52 18.21 17.44
C SER A 87 11.19 19.24 16.55
N GLU A 88 10.45 19.80 15.59
CA GLU A 88 10.94 20.83 14.67
C GLU A 88 11.16 22.17 15.39
N SER A 89 10.25 22.55 16.31
CA SER A 89 10.41 23.75 17.14
C SER A 89 11.53 23.65 18.19
N VAL A 90 11.80 22.43 18.71
CA VAL A 90 12.89 22.19 19.66
C VAL A 90 14.25 22.18 18.96
N PHE A 91 14.31 21.71 17.71
CA PHE A 91 15.55 21.60 16.95
C PHE A 91 15.89 22.89 16.16
N TYR A 92 14.88 23.68 15.77
CA TYR A 92 15.05 24.98 15.10
C TYR A 92 14.21 26.09 15.77
N PRO A 93 14.57 26.55 16.98
CA PRO A 93 13.80 27.55 17.72
C PRO A 93 13.73 28.93 17.03
N GLU A 94 14.70 29.27 16.17
CA GLU A 94 14.82 30.58 15.53
C GLU A 94 13.87 30.80 14.33
N LEU A 95 13.23 29.75 13.79
CA LEU A 95 12.33 29.86 12.62
C LEU A 95 10.92 30.36 12.97
N HIS A 96 10.57 30.50 14.25
CA HIS A 96 9.22 30.83 14.71
C HIS A 96 9.07 32.21 15.38
N THR A 97 10.17 32.94 15.59
CA THR A 97 10.11 34.37 15.89
C THR A 97 10.18 35.14 14.58
N LYS A 98 9.02 35.48 14.00
CA LYS A 98 8.96 36.56 13.01
C LYS A 98 8.66 37.88 13.72
N PRO A 99 9.23 38.99 13.22
CA PRO A 99 9.31 40.28 13.90
C PRO A 99 7.96 40.92 14.20
#